data_AF-A0A6A8A2J8-F1
#
_entry.id   AF-A0A6A8A2J8-F1
#
_cell.length_a   1.000
_cell.length_b   1.000
_cell.length_c   1.000
_cell.angle_alpha   90.00
_cell.angle_beta   90.00
_cell.angle_gamma   90.00
#
_symmetry.space_group_name_H-M   'P 1'
#
loop_
_entity.id
_entity.type
_entity.pdbx_description
1 polymer ?
#
loop_
_entity_poly.entity_id
_entity_poly.type
_entity_poly.pdbx_seq_one_letter_code
_entity_poly.pdbx_strand_id
1 'polypeptide(L)'
;MERRSQIRRRRTIWGQNTGYTPSLFFFEIRNILAMSERRGRIAAGGALVDMERVRRLPLDDAGLGADSYVLLLSANHGLSAYDAAYLELALNRDTPLATLDRKLAAAARKEGLTVLGPFSDGS
;
A
#
# COMPACT_ATOMS: atom_id res chain seq x y z
N MET A 1 19.09 -16.69 -41.10
CA MET A 1 20.21 -15.80 -40.72
C MET A 1 19.65 -14.39 -40.77
N GLU A 2 19.37 -13.65 -39.69
CA GLU A 2 19.61 -13.76 -38.26
C GLU A 2 18.47 -13.01 -37.54
N ARG A 3 17.94 -13.59 -36.45
CA ARG A 3 17.06 -12.92 -35.47
C ARG A 3 17.94 -12.17 -34.48
N ARG A 4 17.70 -10.87 -34.21
CA ARG A 4 18.14 -10.18 -32.98
C ARG A 4 17.15 -9.05 -32.64
N SER A 5 16.04 -9.36 -31.97
CA SER A 5 15.86 -9.14 -30.51
C SER A 5 16.51 -7.84 -30.01
N GLN A 6 15.75 -6.74 -30.08
CA GLN A 6 16.10 -5.52 -29.34
C GLN A 6 15.71 -5.71 -27.87
N ILE A 7 16.72 -6.01 -27.08
CA ILE A 7 16.68 -6.02 -25.61
C ILE A 7 16.40 -4.58 -25.14
N ARG A 8 15.20 -4.35 -24.58
CA ARG A 8 14.90 -3.17 -23.78
C ARG A 8 15.86 -3.15 -22.58
N ARG A 9 16.83 -2.25 -22.62
CA ARG A 9 17.76 -1.98 -21.51
C ARG A 9 16.96 -1.55 -20.28
N ARG A 10 16.82 -2.44 -19.30
CA ARG A 10 16.45 -2.07 -17.92
C ARG A 10 17.59 -1.24 -17.36
N ARG A 11 17.38 0.07 -17.29
CA ARG A 11 18.24 0.98 -16.56
C ARG A 11 17.83 0.89 -15.09
N THR A 12 18.44 -0.03 -14.36
CA THR A 12 18.28 -0.12 -12.90
C THR A 12 19.03 1.05 -12.28
N ILE A 13 18.32 2.15 -12.09
CA ILE A 13 18.70 3.22 -11.17
C ILE A 13 18.27 2.74 -9.79
N TRP A 14 19.21 2.55 -8.87
CA TRP A 14 18.93 2.46 -7.43
C TRP A 14 18.51 3.86 -6.96
N GLY A 15 17.30 4.26 -7.35
CA GLY A 15 16.59 5.38 -6.76
C GLY A 15 15.98 4.92 -5.44
N GLN A 16 15.92 5.82 -4.47
CA GLN A 16 15.20 5.64 -3.20
C GLN A 16 13.92 4.81 -3.43
N ASN A 17 13.78 3.67 -2.76
CA ASN A 17 12.62 2.80 -2.94
C ASN A 17 11.42 3.40 -2.17
N THR A 18 10.91 4.53 -2.65
CA THR A 18 9.76 5.23 -2.07
C THR A 18 8.53 4.34 -2.19
N GLY A 19 7.87 4.08 -1.06
CA GLY A 19 6.57 3.40 -1.05
C GLY A 19 5.46 4.38 -1.39
N TYR A 20 4.38 3.89 -1.98
CA TYR A 20 3.17 4.68 -2.20
C TYR A 20 2.10 4.28 -1.19
N THR A 21 1.31 5.26 -0.77
CA THR A 21 0.18 5.02 0.10
C THR A 21 -1.00 5.92 -0.27
N PRO A 22 -2.26 5.44 -0.18
CA PRO A 22 -3.40 6.34 -0.26
C PRO A 22 -3.41 7.28 0.96
N SER A 23 -4.02 8.46 0.84
CA SER A 23 -4.12 9.42 1.95
C SER A 23 -4.79 8.82 3.19
N LEU A 24 -5.65 7.81 2.98
CA LEU A 24 -6.31 7.02 4.01
C LEU A 24 -5.35 6.46 5.05
N PHE A 25 -4.16 6.00 4.65
CA PHE A 25 -3.15 5.46 5.55
C PHE A 25 -2.82 6.40 6.71
N PHE A 26 -2.67 7.70 6.41
CA PHE A 26 -2.36 8.66 7.47
C PHE A 26 -3.51 8.85 8.44
N PHE A 27 -4.77 8.67 8.02
CA PHE A 27 -5.91 8.65 8.93
C PHE A 27 -5.93 7.38 9.79
N GLU A 28 -5.61 6.23 9.22
CA GLU A 28 -5.50 4.95 9.94
C GLU A 28 -4.41 5.01 11.02
N ILE A 29 -3.21 5.48 10.66
CA ILE A 29 -2.11 5.65 11.61
C ILE A 29 -2.47 6.64 12.72
N ARG A 30 -3.04 7.80 12.38
CA ARG A 30 -3.49 8.79 13.39
C ARG A 30 -4.48 8.16 14.36
N ASN A 31 -5.46 7.41 13.86
CA ASN A 31 -6.44 6.75 14.69
C ASN A 31 -5.79 5.69 15.60
N ILE A 32 -4.87 4.86 15.08
CA ILE A 32 -4.14 3.86 15.86
C ILE A 32 -3.36 4.55 17.01
N LEU A 33 -2.64 5.62 16.72
CA LEU A 33 -1.82 6.33 17.70
C LEU A 33 -2.69 7.03 18.76
N ALA A 34 -3.72 7.78 18.34
CA ALA A 34 -4.64 8.45 19.26
C ALA A 34 -5.38 7.44 20.17
N MET A 35 -5.80 6.31 19.61
CA MET A 35 -6.45 5.25 20.37
C MET A 35 -5.50 4.53 21.32
N SER A 36 -4.22 4.41 20.97
CA SER A 36 -3.21 3.80 21.83
C SER A 36 -2.90 4.69 23.05
N GLU A 37 -2.81 6.00 22.84
CA GLU A 37 -2.65 6.99 23.91
C GLU A 37 -3.89 7.05 24.81
N ARG A 38 -5.10 7.14 24.23
CA ARG A 38 -6.37 7.14 24.98
C ARG A 38 -6.55 5.90 25.85
N ARG A 39 -5.98 4.77 25.44
CA ARG A 39 -6.03 3.50 26.17
C ARG A 39 -4.83 3.30 27.11
N GLY A 40 -3.95 4.29 27.26
CA GLY A 40 -2.79 4.23 28.15
C GLY A 40 -1.69 3.27 27.70
N ARG A 41 -1.66 2.87 26.41
CA ARG A 41 -0.62 1.98 25.86
C ARG A 41 0.67 2.72 25.51
N ILE A 42 0.56 4.02 25.28
CA ILE A 42 1.68 4.96 25.10
C ILE A 42 1.45 6.17 26.02
N ALA A 43 2.53 6.85 26.39
CA ALA A 43 2.46 8.02 27.26
C ALA A 43 1.75 9.20 26.58
N ALA A 44 1.25 10.14 27.39
CA ALA A 44 0.72 11.40 26.91
C ALA A 44 1.77 12.16 26.06
N GLY A 45 1.37 12.67 24.89
CA GLY A 45 2.24 13.24 23.87
C GLY A 45 2.90 12.22 22.94
N GLY A 46 2.84 10.91 23.25
CA GLY A 46 3.49 9.86 22.47
C GLY A 46 2.95 9.73 21.05
N ALA A 47 1.65 9.96 20.85
CA ALA A 47 1.03 9.88 19.52
C ALA A 47 1.62 10.90 18.52
N LEU A 48 1.92 12.13 18.97
CA LEU A 48 2.54 13.14 18.12
C LEU A 48 3.99 12.75 17.75
N VAL A 49 4.78 12.31 18.74
CA VAL A 49 6.16 11.86 18.54
C VAL A 49 6.24 10.69 17.56
N ASP A 50 5.33 9.72 17.69
CA ASP A 50 5.30 8.57 16.79
C ASP A 50 4.79 8.94 15.40
N MET A 51 3.85 9.88 15.28
CA MET A 51 3.41 10.39 13.98
C MET A 51 4.55 11.10 13.23
N GLU A 52 5.40 11.86 13.92
CA GLU A 52 6.60 12.47 13.33
C GLU A 52 7.57 11.42 12.79
N ARG A 53 7.70 10.26 13.47
CA ARG A 53 8.51 9.13 12.98
C ARG A 53 7.94 8.57 11.69
N VAL A 54 6.62 8.36 11.63
CA VAL A 54 5.93 7.89 10.42
C VAL A 54 6.11 8.85 9.26
N ARG A 55 6.05 10.18 9.51
CA ARG A 55 6.27 11.21 8.47
C ARG A 55 7.69 11.24 7.90
N ARG A 56 8.67 10.60 8.56
CA ARG A 56 10.04 10.47 8.04
C ARG A 56 10.25 9.22 7.18
N LEU A 57 9.27 8.32 7.11
CA LEU A 57 9.34 7.18 6.19
C LEU A 57 9.30 7.69 4.74
N PRO A 58 10.02 7.05 3.80
CA PRO A 58 9.98 7.40 2.39
C PRO A 58 8.67 6.90 1.76
N LEU A 59 7.55 7.54 2.12
CA LEU A 59 6.21 7.24 1.65
C LEU A 59 5.60 8.46 0.96
N ASP A 60 5.20 8.28 -0.29
CA ASP A 60 4.47 9.28 -1.07
C ASP A 60 2.96 9.10 -0.88
N ASP A 61 2.29 10.18 -0.48
CA ASP A 61 0.83 10.27 -0.46
C ASP A 61 0.32 10.37 -1.90
N ALA A 62 -0.35 9.33 -2.37
CA ALA A 62 -0.87 9.24 -3.72
C ALA A 62 -2.31 9.76 -3.86
N GLY A 63 -2.92 10.26 -2.78
CA GLY A 63 -4.28 10.80 -2.80
C GLY A 63 -5.35 9.75 -2.46
N LEU A 64 -6.59 10.06 -2.84
CA LEU A 64 -7.78 9.26 -2.52
C LEU A 64 -8.03 8.08 -3.47
N GLY A 65 -7.37 8.05 -4.63
CA GLY A 65 -7.68 7.11 -5.72
C GLY A 65 -8.90 7.54 -6.54
N ALA A 66 -9.26 6.74 -7.55
CA ALA A 66 -10.42 6.99 -8.39
C ALA A 66 -11.68 6.29 -7.85
N ASP A 67 -12.72 7.05 -7.48
CA ASP A 67 -13.96 6.53 -6.87
C ASP A 67 -14.56 5.33 -7.61
N SER A 68 -14.68 5.43 -8.93
CA SER A 68 -15.25 4.37 -9.76
C SER A 68 -14.44 3.08 -9.72
N TYR A 69 -13.10 3.18 -9.72
CA TYR A 69 -12.25 2.00 -9.72
C TYR A 69 -12.15 1.36 -8.34
N VAL A 70 -12.10 2.18 -7.29
CA VAL A 70 -12.19 1.71 -5.89
C VAL A 70 -13.50 0.96 -5.65
N LEU A 71 -14.63 1.50 -6.09
CA LEU A 71 -15.93 0.82 -5.97
C LEU A 71 -15.99 -0.48 -6.79
N LEU A 72 -15.43 -0.49 -8.00
CA LEU A 72 -15.35 -1.70 -8.83
C LEU A 72 -14.52 -2.80 -8.17
N LEU A 73 -13.34 -2.48 -7.66
CA LEU A 73 -12.45 -3.43 -6.97
C LEU A 73 -13.07 -3.92 -5.66
N SER A 74 -13.72 -3.03 -4.91
CA SER A 74 -14.50 -3.38 -3.72
C SER A 74 -15.57 -4.43 -4.05
N ALA A 75 -16.37 -4.20 -5.09
CA ALA A 75 -17.41 -5.14 -5.51
C ALA A 75 -16.84 -6.48 -6.00
N ASN A 76 -15.82 -6.45 -6.87
CA ASN A 76 -15.27 -7.66 -7.50
C ASN A 76 -14.55 -8.59 -6.52
N HIS A 77 -13.91 -8.03 -5.48
CA HIS A 77 -13.15 -8.80 -4.49
C HIS A 77 -13.81 -8.86 -3.12
N GLY A 78 -14.99 -8.25 -2.97
CA GLY A 78 -15.69 -8.10 -1.70
C GLY A 78 -14.91 -7.30 -0.66
N LEU A 79 -13.98 -6.43 -1.08
CA LEU A 79 -13.15 -5.63 -0.19
C LEU A 79 -13.92 -4.46 0.41
N SER A 80 -13.47 -3.95 1.56
CA SER A 80 -13.91 -2.61 1.99
C SER A 80 -13.39 -1.56 0.99
N ALA A 81 -14.02 -0.39 0.92
CA ALA A 81 -13.51 0.71 0.10
C ALA A 81 -12.09 1.12 0.54
N TYR A 82 -11.75 0.93 1.82
CA TYR A 82 -10.42 1.18 2.37
C TYR A 82 -9.37 0.24 1.79
N ASP A 83 -9.62 -1.08 1.84
CA ASP A 83 -8.70 -2.07 1.27
C ASP A 83 -8.62 -1.93 -0.26
N ALA A 84 -9.75 -1.61 -0.91
CA ALA A 84 -9.81 -1.40 -2.35
C ALA A 84 -8.99 -0.17 -2.80
N ALA A 85 -8.87 0.88 -1.98
CA ALA A 85 -7.99 2.02 -2.28
C ALA A 85 -6.51 1.64 -2.31
N TYR A 86 -6.06 0.72 -1.45
CA TYR A 86 -4.70 0.18 -1.53
C TYR A 86 -4.48 -0.66 -2.78
N LEU A 87 -5.45 -1.50 -3.14
CA LEU A 87 -5.39 -2.32 -4.36
C LEU A 87 -5.39 -1.45 -5.62
N GLU A 88 -6.28 -0.46 -5.68
CA GLU A 88 -6.37 0.51 -6.78
C GLU A 88 -5.04 1.22 -6.98
N LEU A 89 -4.44 1.73 -5.91
CA LEU A 89 -3.16 2.42 -5.98
C LEU A 89 -2.05 1.52 -6.52
N ALA A 90 -1.97 0.28 -6.02
CA ALA A 90 -0.94 -0.66 -6.46
C ALA A 90 -1.08 -1.01 -7.95
N LEU A 91 -2.31 -1.16 -8.44
CA LEU A 91 -2.61 -1.37 -9.86
C LEU A 91 -2.30 -0.13 -10.70
N ASN A 92 -2.69 1.05 -10.22
CA ASN A 92 -2.46 2.32 -10.90
C ASN A 92 -0.96 2.61 -11.09
N ARG A 93 -0.13 2.23 -10.12
CA ARG A 93 1.32 2.46 -10.14
C ARG A 93 2.13 1.29 -10.68
N ASP A 94 1.51 0.16 -11.02
CA ASP A 94 2.17 -1.08 -11.42
C ASP A 94 3.27 -1.49 -10.41
N THR A 95 2.90 -1.51 -9.12
CA THR A 95 3.82 -1.79 -8.01
C THR A 95 3.34 -2.96 -7.14
N PRO A 96 4.26 -3.71 -6.50
CA PRO A 96 3.88 -4.72 -5.52
C PRO A 96 3.04 -4.14 -4.36
N LEU A 97 2.09 -4.93 -3.85
CA LEU A 97 1.29 -4.56 -2.69
C LEU A 97 1.86 -5.17 -1.41
N ALA A 98 2.33 -4.33 -0.50
CA ALA A 98 2.70 -4.74 0.86
C ALA A 98 1.46 -4.72 1.76
N THR A 99 1.08 -5.85 2.35
CA THR A 99 -0.08 -5.91 3.24
C THR A 99 0.02 -7.02 4.29
N LEU A 100 -0.54 -6.74 5.47
CA LEU A 100 -0.80 -7.71 6.53
C LEU A 100 -2.28 -8.15 6.56
N ASP A 101 -3.06 -7.83 5.52
CA ASP A 101 -4.43 -8.31 5.36
C ASP A 101 -4.47 -9.44 4.31
N ARG A 102 -4.96 -10.61 4.73
CA ARG A 102 -5.02 -11.82 3.91
C ARG A 102 -5.99 -11.68 2.73
N LYS A 103 -7.11 -11.00 2.92
CA LYS A 103 -8.15 -10.83 1.91
C LYS A 103 -7.68 -9.86 0.83
N LEU A 104 -7.04 -8.76 1.23
CA LEU A 104 -6.40 -7.81 0.33
C LEU A 104 -5.25 -8.46 -0.44
N ALA A 105 -4.40 -9.27 0.23
CA ALA A 105 -3.36 -10.05 -0.43
C ALA A 105 -3.92 -11.01 -1.49
N ALA A 106 -5.02 -11.69 -1.20
CA ALA A 106 -5.69 -12.58 -2.15
C ALA A 106 -6.25 -11.82 -3.37
N ALA A 107 -6.85 -10.65 -3.15
CA ALA A 107 -7.34 -9.79 -4.22
C ALA A 107 -6.21 -9.29 -5.13
N ALA A 108 -5.11 -8.82 -4.54
CA ALA A 108 -3.92 -8.38 -5.30
C ALA A 108 -3.36 -9.48 -6.21
N ARG A 109 -3.29 -10.72 -5.73
CA ARG A 109 -2.85 -11.85 -6.57
C ARG A 109 -3.81 -12.14 -7.71
N LYS A 110 -5.11 -12.05 -7.48
CA LYS A 110 -6.13 -12.25 -8.54
C LYS A 110 -5.98 -11.20 -9.65
N GLU A 111 -5.55 -10.00 -9.29
CA GLU A 111 -5.23 -8.91 -10.23
C GLU A 111 -3.80 -8.99 -10.80
N GLY A 112 -3.04 -10.06 -10.49
CA GLY A 112 -1.70 -10.29 -11.02
C GLY A 112 -0.58 -9.51 -10.34
N LEU A 113 -0.84 -8.83 -9.22
CA LEU A 113 0.17 -8.11 -8.46
C LEU A 113 1.03 -9.04 -7.59
N THR A 114 2.30 -8.67 -7.45
CA THR A 114 3.18 -9.24 -6.44
C THR A 114 2.75 -8.76 -5.05
N VAL A 115 2.70 -9.66 -4.07
CA VAL A 115 2.41 -9.31 -2.67
C VAL A 115 3.68 -9.39 -1.85
N LEU A 116 3.92 -8.37 -1.02
CA LEU A 116 5.01 -8.32 -0.06
C LEU A 116 4.47 -8.52 1.36
N GLY A 117 5.26 -9.18 2.21
CA GLY A 117 4.93 -9.43 3.62
C GLY A 117 4.57 -10.90 3.90
N PRO A 118 3.90 -11.17 5.03
CA PRO A 118 3.74 -12.52 5.58
C PRO A 118 2.86 -13.43 4.72
N PHE A 119 2.06 -12.86 3.82
CA PHE A 119 1.20 -13.65 2.94
C PHE A 119 1.81 -13.91 1.58
N SER A 120 3.01 -13.43 1.27
CA SER A 120 3.64 -13.46 -0.08
C SER A 120 3.44 -14.79 -0.83
N ASP A 121 3.58 -15.94 -0.15
CA ASP A 121 3.52 -17.29 -0.73
C ASP A 121 2.11 -17.89 -0.87
N GLY A 122 1.04 -17.14 -0.58
CA GLY A 122 -0.35 -17.58 -0.78
C GLY A 122 -0.95 -18.45 0.32
N SER A 123 -0.28 -18.54 1.48
CA SER A 123 -0.69 -19.29 2.68
C SER A 123 -1.44 -18.49 3.73
#